data_AF-A0A0B8PE14-F1
#
_entry.id   AF-A0A0B8PE14-F1
#
_cell.length_a   1.000
_cell.length_b   1.000
_cell.length_c   1.000
_cell.angle_alpha   90.00
_cell.angle_beta   90.00
_cell.angle_gamma   90.00
#
_symmetry.space_group_name_H-M   'P 1'
#
loop_
_entity.id
_entity.type
_entity.pdbx_description
1 polymer ?
#
loop_
_entity_poly.entity_id
_entity_poly.type
_entity_poly.pdbx_seq_one_letter_code
_entity_poly.pdbx_strand_id
1 'polypeptide(L)'
;MVIDSSKLSIHELSELVRKRVLGRDGQELVMVFESFGFKHGLPADVDYVFDVRFLPNPHWEPELRPLTGLDKPIQDYLYGFEDVVDLKRQIEEFIERWLPALEKNNRSYLTVAIGCTGGKHRSVFLTQQIGEYFLQKGTMSLFVTPN
;
A
#
# COMPACT_ATOMS: atom_id res chain seq x y z
N MET A 1 23.71 9.91 -22.70
CA MET A 1 23.11 8.56 -22.69
C MET A 1 21.61 8.74 -22.74
N VAL A 2 20.89 7.91 -23.50
CA VAL A 2 19.42 7.94 -23.60
C VAL A 2 18.90 6.68 -22.90
N ILE A 3 17.92 6.84 -22.00
CA ILE A 3 17.22 5.73 -21.36
C ILE A 3 15.83 5.68 -21.99
N ASP A 4 15.48 4.57 -22.62
CA ASP A 4 14.11 4.32 -23.06
C ASP A 4 13.27 3.88 -21.86
N SER A 5 12.43 4.78 -21.35
CA SER A 5 11.57 4.57 -20.19
C SER A 5 10.13 4.23 -20.56
N SER A 6 9.83 3.99 -21.83
CA SER A 6 8.45 3.82 -22.33
C SER A 6 7.71 2.60 -21.78
N LYS A 7 8.44 1.64 -21.21
CA LYS A 7 7.91 0.41 -20.60
C LYS A 7 8.35 0.20 -19.15
N LEU A 8 9.05 1.18 -18.56
CA LEU A 8 9.55 1.06 -17.20
C LEU A 8 8.54 1.68 -16.24
N SER A 9 8.28 1.00 -15.13
CA SER A 9 7.58 1.60 -14.01
C SER A 9 8.40 2.75 -13.40
N ILE A 10 7.74 3.61 -12.62
CA ILE A 10 8.44 4.70 -11.89
C ILE A 10 9.52 4.12 -10.96
N HIS A 11 9.27 2.93 -10.41
CA HIS A 11 10.21 2.20 -9.54
C HIS A 11 11.36 1.62 -10.34
N GLU A 12 11.09 0.95 -11.46
CA GLU A 12 12.12 0.40 -12.34
C GLU A 12 13.02 1.49 -12.91
N LEU A 13 12.45 2.63 -13.30
CA LEU A 13 13.22 3.78 -13.77
C LEU A 13 14.05 4.39 -12.64
N SER A 14 13.48 4.57 -11.44
CA SER A 14 14.21 5.03 -10.26
C SER A 14 15.39 4.13 -9.94
N GLU A 15 15.20 2.81 -10.05
CA GLU A 15 16.26 1.81 -9.85
C GLU A 15 17.34 1.88 -10.91
N LEU A 16 16.95 1.97 -12.17
CA LEU A 16 17.88 2.04 -13.27
C LEU A 16 18.76 3.29 -13.16
N VAL A 17 18.17 4.42 -12.76
CA VAL A 17 18.90 5.68 -12.48
C VAL A 17 19.78 5.53 -11.24
N ARG A 18 19.26 5.04 -10.11
CA ARG A 18 20.03 4.87 -8.86
C ARG A 18 21.22 3.94 -9.04
N LYS A 19 21.03 2.77 -9.67
CA LYS A 19 22.09 1.80 -9.96
C LYS A 19 23.18 2.39 -10.83
N ARG A 20 22.82 3.25 -11.79
CA ARG A 20 23.77 3.90 -12.70
C ARG A 20 24.56 5.04 -12.05
N VAL A 21 23.97 5.74 -11.07
CA VAL A 21 24.54 6.93 -10.44
C VAL A 21 25.33 6.62 -9.16
N LEU A 22 24.83 5.72 -8.30
CA LEU A 22 25.34 5.55 -6.93
C LEU A 22 26.28 4.35 -6.74
N GLY A 23 26.24 3.35 -7.63
CA GLY A 23 27.23 2.26 -7.69
C GLY A 23 27.52 1.51 -6.37
N ARG A 24 26.54 1.30 -5.46
CA ARG A 24 26.78 0.69 -4.14
C ARG A 24 25.83 -0.45 -3.73
N ASP A 25 26.44 -1.42 -3.04
CA ASP A 25 25.99 -2.73 -2.53
C ASP A 25 25.17 -2.69 -1.20
N GLY A 26 24.16 -1.83 -1.10
CA GLY A 26 23.31 -1.80 0.10
C GLY A 26 21.91 -1.32 -0.25
N GLN A 27 21.09 -2.21 -0.80
CA GLN A 27 19.68 -1.92 -1.07
C GLN A 27 18.89 -2.04 0.23
N GLU A 28 18.47 -0.90 0.80
CA GLU A 28 17.34 -0.89 1.72
C GLU A 28 16.05 -1.03 0.92
N LEU A 29 15.25 -2.04 1.25
CA LEU A 29 13.94 -2.26 0.64
C LEU A 29 13.00 -1.10 1.01
N VAL A 30 12.46 -0.41 0.01
CA VAL A 30 11.40 0.59 0.19
C VAL A 30 10.06 -0.12 0.08
N MET A 31 9.24 -0.02 1.13
CA MET A 31 7.86 -0.50 1.08
C MET A 31 6.95 0.60 0.54
N VAL A 32 6.10 0.27 -0.42
CA VAL A 32 5.10 1.19 -0.98
C VAL A 32 3.73 0.62 -0.67
N PHE A 33 2.97 1.34 0.14
CA PHE A 33 1.59 1.01 0.44
C PHE A 33 0.68 1.91 -0.38
N GLU A 34 -0.15 1.30 -1.22
CA GLU A 34 -1.11 2.04 -2.01
C GLU A 34 -2.54 1.55 -1.81
N SER A 35 -3.50 2.47 -1.94
CA SER A 35 -4.91 2.10 -1.97
C SER A 35 -5.47 2.30 -3.37
N PHE A 36 -6.39 1.43 -3.77
CA PHE A 36 -7.02 1.53 -5.09
C PHE A 36 -8.48 1.08 -5.08
N GLY A 37 -9.18 1.43 -6.17
CA GLY A 37 -10.53 0.98 -6.44
C GLY A 37 -10.56 -0.06 -7.54
N PHE A 38 -11.09 -1.27 -7.29
CA PHE A 38 -11.21 -2.32 -8.32
C PHE A 38 -11.96 -1.85 -9.58
N LYS A 39 -12.87 -0.87 -9.46
CA LYS A 39 -13.55 -0.28 -10.63
C LYS A 39 -12.62 0.48 -11.57
N HIS A 40 -11.39 0.80 -11.14
CA HIS A 40 -10.36 1.50 -11.90
C HIS A 40 -9.23 0.58 -12.39
N GLY A 41 -9.33 -0.73 -12.13
CA GLY A 41 -8.27 -1.70 -12.42
C GLY A 41 -7.25 -1.80 -11.29
N LEU A 42 -6.34 -2.77 -11.43
CA LEU A 42 -5.20 -2.91 -10.53
C LEU A 42 -4.15 -1.82 -10.84
N PRO A 43 -3.44 -1.30 -9.82
CA PRO A 43 -2.24 -0.52 -10.05
C PRO A 43 -1.23 -1.29 -10.89
N ALA A 44 -0.44 -0.57 -11.68
CA ALA A 44 0.71 -1.16 -12.34
C ALA A 44 1.76 -1.54 -11.28
N ASP A 45 2.48 -2.65 -11.51
CA ASP A 45 3.68 -3.00 -10.75
C ASP A 45 3.46 -3.26 -9.25
N VAL A 46 2.31 -3.87 -8.92
CA VAL A 46 1.98 -4.36 -7.58
C VAL A 46 2.55 -5.76 -7.33
N ASP A 47 3.18 -5.97 -6.17
CA ASP A 47 3.68 -7.28 -5.74
C ASP A 47 2.63 -8.06 -4.94
N TYR A 48 1.92 -7.38 -4.02
CA TYR A 48 0.83 -7.96 -3.23
C TYR A 48 -0.45 -7.14 -3.36
N VAL A 49 -1.56 -7.84 -3.60
CA VAL A 49 -2.89 -7.24 -3.63
C VAL A 49 -3.76 -7.86 -2.54
N PHE A 50 -4.33 -7.02 -1.68
CA PHE A 50 -5.31 -7.43 -0.68
C PHE A 50 -6.70 -6.86 -1.03
N ASP A 51 -7.65 -7.75 -1.31
CA ASP A 51 -9.05 -7.38 -1.55
C ASP A 51 -9.81 -7.25 -0.23
N VAL A 52 -10.33 -6.06 0.05
CA VAL A 52 -11.03 -5.74 1.31
C VAL A 52 -12.50 -5.41 1.08
N ARG A 53 -13.05 -5.77 -0.08
CA ARG A 53 -14.47 -5.49 -0.45
C ARG A 53 -15.47 -6.20 0.45
N PHE A 54 -15.07 -7.26 1.14
CA PHE A 54 -15.93 -8.03 2.05
C PHE A 54 -16.13 -7.37 3.42
N LEU A 55 -15.28 -6.40 3.79
CA LEU A 55 -15.40 -5.69 5.07
C LEU A 55 -16.64 -4.77 5.13
N PRO A 56 -17.11 -4.41 6.35
CA PRO A 56 -18.21 -3.48 6.57
C PRO A 56 -18.09 -2.21 5.74
N ASN A 57 -19.20 -1.79 5.11
CA ASN A 57 -19.17 -0.78 4.05
C ASN A 57 -19.75 0.57 4.53
N PRO A 58 -18.92 1.62 4.75
CA PRO A 58 -19.38 2.93 5.20
C PRO A 58 -20.31 3.65 4.19
N HIS A 59 -20.35 3.20 2.93
CA HIS A 59 -21.16 3.81 1.88
C HIS A 59 -22.68 3.85 2.20
N TRP A 60 -23.14 2.92 3.05
CA TRP A 60 -24.55 2.83 3.45
C TRP A 60 -24.96 3.92 4.44
N GLU A 61 -24.00 4.52 5.14
CA GLU A 61 -24.22 5.65 6.03
C GLU A 61 -24.13 6.96 5.22
N PRO A 62 -25.22 7.73 5.06
CA PRO A 62 -25.23 8.92 4.23
C PRO A 62 -24.17 9.96 4.62
N GLU A 63 -23.98 10.15 5.92
CA GLU A 63 -23.01 11.11 6.50
C GLU A 63 -21.55 10.70 6.24
N LEU A 64 -21.28 9.41 6.07
CA LEU A 64 -19.93 8.88 5.84
C LEU A 64 -19.58 8.80 4.35
N ARG A 65 -20.58 8.71 3.47
CA ARG A 65 -20.38 8.63 2.01
C ARG A 65 -19.47 9.73 1.42
N PRO A 66 -19.60 11.04 1.79
CA PRO A 66 -18.73 12.08 1.25
C PRO A 66 -17.30 12.02 1.78
N LEU A 67 -17.07 11.38 2.93
CA LEU A 67 -15.75 11.28 3.57
C LEU A 67 -14.84 10.23 2.90
N THR A 68 -13.59 10.17 3.33
CA THR A 68 -12.53 9.26 2.89
C THR A 68 -11.98 8.44 4.05
N GLY A 69 -11.21 7.40 3.77
CA GLY A 69 -10.54 6.59 4.80
C GLY A 69 -9.56 7.36 5.70
N LEU A 70 -9.20 8.59 5.33
CA LEU A 70 -8.35 9.47 6.13
C LEU A 70 -9.15 10.24 7.19
N ASP A 71 -10.47 10.37 7.01
CA ASP A 71 -11.30 11.17 7.89
C ASP A 71 -11.67 10.39 9.16
N LYS A 72 -11.54 11.07 10.32
CA LYS A 72 -11.78 10.48 11.64
C LYS A 72 -13.12 9.72 11.76
N PRO A 73 -14.27 10.22 11.24
CA PRO A 73 -15.52 9.47 11.31
C PRO A 73 -15.50 8.13 10.56
N ILE A 74 -14.76 8.02 9.44
CA ILE A 74 -14.58 6.75 8.73
C ILE A 74 -13.67 5.81 9.52
N GLN A 75 -12.59 6.35 10.09
CA GLN A 75 -11.69 5.57 10.94
C GLN A 75 -12.45 4.98 12.13
N ASP A 76 -13.22 5.79 12.85
CA ASP A 76 -13.98 5.37 14.03
C ASP A 76 -15.05 4.32 13.66
N TYR A 77 -15.74 4.51 12.53
CA TYR A 77 -16.67 3.51 12.00
C TYR A 77 -15.96 2.17 11.74
N LEU A 78 -14.85 2.18 11.00
CA LEU A 78 -14.14 0.96 10.60
C LEU A 78 -13.47 0.27 11.80
N TYR A 79 -12.94 1.04 12.76
CA TYR A 79 -12.38 0.51 14.01
C TYR A 79 -13.41 -0.16 14.91
N GLY A 80 -14.71 0.15 14.74
CA GLY A 80 -15.80 -0.48 15.49
C GLY A 80 -16.05 -1.96 15.14
N PHE A 81 -15.38 -2.50 14.12
CA PHE A 81 -15.58 -3.87 13.65
C PHE A 81 -14.33 -4.73 13.87
N GLU A 82 -14.48 -5.84 14.60
CA GLU A 82 -13.40 -6.78 14.91
C GLU A 82 -12.72 -7.33 13.65
N ASP A 83 -13.50 -7.75 12.64
CA ASP A 83 -12.98 -8.28 11.37
C ASP A 83 -12.03 -7.30 10.65
N VAL A 84 -12.25 -5.98 10.78
CA VAL A 84 -11.39 -4.95 10.17
C VAL A 84 -10.05 -4.90 10.89
N VAL A 85 -10.08 -4.91 12.22
CA VAL A 85 -8.88 -4.89 13.07
C VAL A 85 -8.07 -6.17 12.89
N ASP A 86 -8.75 -7.31 12.81
CA ASP A 86 -8.11 -8.61 12.60
C ASP A 86 -7.49 -8.74 11.22
N LEU A 87 -8.17 -8.31 10.15
CA LEU A 87 -7.58 -8.34 8.81
C LEU A 87 -6.35 -7.43 8.72
N LYS A 88 -6.42 -6.21 9.29
CA LYS A 88 -5.27 -5.29 9.38
C LYS A 88 -4.08 -6.00 10.01
N ARG A 89 -4.27 -6.60 11.18
CA ARG A 89 -3.23 -7.34 11.91
C ARG A 89 -2.67 -8.49 11.09
N GLN A 90 -3.52 -9.29 10.44
CA GLN A 90 -3.07 -10.41 9.63
C GLN A 90 -2.24 -9.98 8.41
N ILE A 91 -2.58 -8.85 7.78
CA ILE A 91 -1.78 -8.29 6.68
C ILE A 91 -0.41 -7.84 7.19
N GLU A 92 -0.36 -7.14 8.33
CA GLU A 92 0.89 -6.73 8.98
C GLU A 92 1.78 -7.96 9.26
N GLU A 93 1.23 -8.96 9.96
CA GLU A 93 1.94 -10.20 10.29
C GLU A 93 2.40 -10.98 9.04
N PHE A 94 1.57 -11.03 7.99
CA PHE A 94 1.93 -11.66 6.73
C PHE A 94 3.13 -10.98 6.08
N ILE A 95 3.10 -9.65 5.96
CA ILE A 95 4.19 -8.90 5.33
C ILE A 95 5.47 -9.06 6.15
N GLU A 96 5.40 -8.93 7.48
CA GLU A 96 6.54 -9.11 8.37
C GLU A 96 7.16 -10.49 8.26
N ARG A 97 6.33 -11.52 8.12
CA ARG A 97 6.80 -12.90 8.00
C ARG A 97 7.72 -13.08 6.79
N TRP A 98 7.45 -12.39 5.69
CA TRP A 98 8.18 -12.54 4.43
C TRP A 98 9.21 -11.43 4.18
N LEU A 99 9.15 -10.33 4.94
CA LEU A 99 10.04 -9.18 4.78
C LEU A 99 11.53 -9.57 4.75
N PRO A 100 12.07 -10.42 5.66
CA PRO A 100 13.49 -10.79 5.61
C PRO A 100 13.90 -11.57 4.36
N ALA A 101 12.96 -12.26 3.71
CA ALA A 101 13.22 -12.97 2.46
C ALA A 101 13.16 -12.01 1.26
N LEU A 102 12.27 -11.01 1.31
CA LEU A 102 12.13 -9.97 0.29
C LEU A 102 13.36 -9.06 0.26
N GLU A 103 13.89 -8.67 1.43
CA GLU A 103 15.14 -7.90 1.55
C GLU A 103 16.34 -8.62 0.92
N LYS A 104 16.41 -9.95 1.05
CA LYS A 104 17.48 -10.77 0.46
C LYS A 104 17.36 -10.95 -1.06
N ASN A 105 16.22 -10.60 -1.66
CA ASN A 105 15.94 -10.84 -3.08
C ASN A 105 16.55 -9.77 -4.00
N ASN A 106 17.38 -8.84 -3.50
CA ASN A 106 17.89 -7.68 -4.26
C ASN A 106 16.77 -6.84 -4.91
N ARG A 107 15.59 -6.80 -4.26
CA ARG A 107 14.50 -5.91 -4.62
C ARG A 107 14.64 -4.60 -3.87
N SER A 108 14.45 -3.50 -4.58
CA SER A 108 14.48 -2.17 -3.98
C SER A 108 13.11 -1.66 -3.57
N TYR A 109 12.06 -2.22 -4.15
CA TYR A 109 10.68 -1.87 -3.85
C TYR A 109 9.87 -3.12 -3.56
N LEU A 110 8.98 -3.01 -2.58
CA LEU A 110 7.88 -3.92 -2.32
C LEU A 110 6.59 -3.12 -2.39
N THR A 111 5.77 -3.35 -3.42
CA THR A 111 4.51 -2.62 -3.59
C THR A 111 3.34 -3.45 -3.10
N VAL A 112 2.64 -2.95 -2.08
CA VAL A 112 1.48 -3.57 -1.45
C VAL A 112 0.25 -2.70 -1.72
N ALA A 113 -0.67 -3.20 -2.54
CA ALA A 113 -1.92 -2.52 -2.85
C ALA A 113 -3.10 -3.10 -2.08
N ILE A 114 -3.93 -2.22 -1.51
CA ILE A 114 -5.17 -2.59 -0.81
C ILE A 114 -6.35 -2.06 -1.61
N GLY A 115 -7.25 -2.97 -1.98
CA GLY A 115 -8.33 -2.70 -2.93
C GLY A 115 -9.71 -2.76 -2.30
N CYS A 116 -10.51 -1.70 -2.48
CA CYS A 116 -11.97 -1.78 -2.28
C CYS A 116 -12.69 -1.46 -3.60
N THR A 117 -14.02 -1.42 -3.64
CA THR A 117 -14.74 -1.18 -4.91
C THR A 117 -14.41 0.19 -5.51
N GLY A 118 -14.50 1.24 -4.70
CA GLY A 118 -14.38 2.62 -5.14
C GLY A 118 -13.05 3.30 -4.83
N GLY A 119 -12.18 2.65 -4.06
CA GLY A 119 -10.87 3.20 -3.68
C GLY A 119 -10.90 4.32 -2.64
N LYS A 120 -12.03 4.59 -1.96
CA LYS A 120 -12.21 5.81 -1.16
C LYS A 120 -12.17 5.62 0.36
N HIS A 121 -12.73 4.53 0.87
CA HIS A 121 -12.98 4.34 2.30
C HIS A 121 -12.09 3.26 2.91
N ARG A 122 -12.51 1.98 2.77
CA ARG A 122 -11.86 0.81 3.38
C ARG A 122 -10.40 0.65 2.98
N SER A 123 -10.12 0.74 1.68
CA SER A 123 -8.74 0.62 1.16
C SER A 123 -7.86 1.73 1.70
N VAL A 124 -8.31 2.99 1.62
CA VAL A 124 -7.55 4.16 2.08
C VAL A 124 -7.23 4.05 3.56
N PHE A 125 -8.23 3.68 4.37
CA PHE A 125 -8.06 3.47 5.80
C PHE A 125 -6.99 2.40 6.09
N LEU A 126 -7.13 1.20 5.53
CA LEU A 126 -6.19 0.11 5.79
C LEU A 126 -4.77 0.42 5.28
N THR A 127 -4.64 1.03 4.10
CA THR A 127 -3.34 1.43 3.55
C THR A 127 -2.63 2.40 4.49
N GLN A 128 -3.35 3.41 5.01
CA GLN A 128 -2.80 4.36 5.96
C GLN A 128 -2.35 3.67 7.24
N GLN A 129 -3.23 2.86 7.85
CA GLN A 129 -2.93 2.22 9.14
C GLN A 129 -1.77 1.22 9.06
N ILE A 130 -1.70 0.43 7.99
CA ILE A 130 -0.65 -0.59 7.83
C ILE A 130 0.69 0.08 7.53
N GLY A 131 0.75 1.06 6.63
CA GLY A 131 2.04 1.71 6.40
C GLY A 131 2.49 2.56 7.60
N GLU A 132 1.58 3.12 8.42
CA GLU A 132 1.93 3.82 9.67
C GLU A 132 2.60 2.86 10.65
N TYR A 133 2.11 1.62 10.71
CA TYR A 133 2.72 0.55 11.49
C TYR A 133 4.17 0.25 11.04
N PHE A 134 4.41 0.10 9.73
CA PHE A 134 5.76 -0.16 9.21
C PHE A 134 6.71 1.04 9.36
N LEU A 135 6.21 2.27 9.24
CA LEU A 135 7.00 3.47 9.57
C LEU A 135 7.44 3.48 11.04
N GLN A 136 6.54 3.16 11.96
CA GLN A 136 6.85 3.12 13.39
C GLN A 136 7.88 2.03 13.74
N LYS A 137 7.94 0.95 12.96
CA LYS A 137 8.98 -0.09 13.07
C LYS A 137 10.34 0.30 12.46
N GLY A 138 10.47 1.50 11.91
CA GLY A 138 11.70 1.98 11.27
C GLY A 138 11.92 1.42 9.87
N THR A 139 10.90 0.84 9.25
CA THR A 139 10.98 0.40 7.85
C THR A 139 10.63 1.56 6.93
N MET A 140 11.44 1.77 5.90
CA MET A 140 11.22 2.85 4.93
C MET A 140 9.93 2.58 4.14
N SER A 141 8.87 3.33 4.47
CA SER A 141 7.53 3.14 3.89
C SER A 141 7.03 4.42 3.23
N LEU A 142 6.39 4.27 2.08
CA LEU A 142 5.73 5.33 1.33
C LEU A 142 4.24 5.01 1.21
N PHE A 143 3.40 6.05 1.26
CA PHE A 143 1.96 5.90 1.10
C PHE A 143 1.49 6.57 -0.19
N VAL A 144 0.64 5.87 -0.92
CA VAL A 144 -0.06 6.41 -2.09
C VAL A 144 -1.55 6.21 -1.88
N THR A 145 -2.25 7.31 -1.64
CA THR A 145 -3.71 7.32 -1.55
C THR A 145 -4.30 7.88 -2.84
N PRO A 146 -5.40 7.32 -3.35
CA PRO A 146 -6.07 7.83 -4.54
C PRO A 146 -6.75 9.16 -4.20
N ASN A 147 -6.70 10.09 -5.17
CA ASN A 147 -7.46 11.34 -5.16
C ASN A 147 -8.97 11.10 -5.35
#